data_AF-A0A378B2X4-F1
#
_entry.id   AF-A0A378B2X4-F1
#
_cell.length_a   1.000
_cell.length_b   1.000
_cell.length_c   1.000
_cell.angle_alpha   90.00
_cell.angle_beta   90.00
_cell.angle_gamma   90.00
#
_symmetry.space_group_name_H-M   'P 1'
#
loop_
_entity.id
_entity.type
_entity.pdbx_description
1 polymer ?
#
loop_
_entity_poly.entity_id
_entity_poly.type
_entity_poly.pdbx_seq_one_letter_code
_entity_poly.pdbx_strand_id
1 'polypeptide(L)' 'MTGKGAHAARPHEGRDAILLASQLVTVLQSVASREVNTLDSVVLSVTRIQGGNTWNVLPESVELEGTLRTPQQ' A
#
# COMPACT_ATOMS: atom_id res chain seq x y z
N MET A 1 4.70 -6.14 2.92
CA MET A 1 5.08 -5.06 3.86
C MET A 1 5.07 -5.62 5.26
N THR A 2 6.05 -5.26 6.09
CA THR A 2 6.23 -5.86 7.43
C THR A 2 6.21 -4.77 8.51
N GLY A 3 5.33 -4.95 9.49
CA GLY A 3 5.18 -4.12 10.68
C GLY A 3 5.57 -4.87 11.95
N LYS A 4 4.86 -4.60 13.04
CA LYS A 4 5.00 -5.30 14.32
C LYS A 4 3.62 -5.38 14.97
N GLY A 5 3.19 -6.58 15.31
CA GLY A 5 1.87 -6.81 15.87
C GLY A 5 1.72 -6.19 17.27
N ALA A 6 0.51 -5.69 17.56
CA ALA A 6 0.16 -5.17 18.88
C ALA A 6 -1.35 -5.16 19.07
N HIS A 7 -1.80 -5.15 20.32
CA HIS A 7 -3.20 -4.94 20.63
C HIS A 7 -3.63 -3.54 20.17
N ALA A 8 -4.79 -3.40 19.52
CA ALA A 8 -5.25 -2.12 18.95
C ALA A 8 -5.39 -1.00 20.00
N ALA A 9 -5.65 -1.34 21.26
CA ALA A 9 -5.66 -0.39 22.38
C ALA A 9 -4.27 0.11 22.83
N ARG A 10 -3.17 -0.49 22.34
CA ARG A 10 -1.78 -0.11 22.65
C ARG A 10 -0.97 0.05 21.35
N PRO A 11 -1.36 0.96 20.45
CA PRO A 11 -0.74 1.03 19.11
C PRO A 11 0.74 1.43 19.15
N HIS A 12 1.18 2.15 20.18
CA HIS A 12 2.57 2.55 20.39
C HIS A 12 3.53 1.38 20.66
N GLU A 13 3.02 0.20 21.00
CA GLU A 13 3.82 -1.03 21.17
C GLU A 13 4.12 -1.73 19.83
N GLY A 14 3.38 -1.38 18.78
CA GLY A 14 3.42 -1.99 17.45
C GLY A 14 3.91 -1.06 16.35
N ARG A 15 3.85 -1.57 15.12
CA ARG A 15 4.03 -0.81 13.88
C ARG A 15 2.94 -1.24 12.92
N ASP A 16 1.99 -0.34 12.69
CA ASP A 16 0.78 -0.64 11.93
C ASP A 16 1.08 -0.84 10.44
N ALA A 17 1.04 -2.10 10.00
CA ALA A 17 1.26 -2.46 8.61
C ALA A 17 0.10 -2.02 7.68
N ILE A 18 -1.13 -1.90 8.19
CA ILE A 18 -2.27 -1.42 7.40
C ILE A 18 -2.10 0.07 7.13
N LEU A 19 -1.80 0.87 8.16
CA LEU A 19 -1.57 2.30 7.99
C LEU A 19 -0.46 2.58 6.98
N LEU A 20 0.66 1.85 7.08
CA LEU A 20 1.77 1.95 6.15
C LEU A 20 1.34 1.60 4.71
N ALA A 21 0.57 0.53 4.54
CA ALA A 21 0.06 0.11 3.23
C ALA A 21 -0.88 1.15 2.62
N SER A 22 -1.80 1.71 3.42
CA SER A 22 -2.71 2.77 2.96
C SER A 22 -1.95 4.01 2.49
N GLN A 23 -0.94 4.46 3.25
CA GLN A 23 -0.09 5.58 2.85
C GLN A 23 0.66 5.29 1.54
N LEU A 24 1.20 4.07 1.39
CA LEU A 24 1.88 3.66 0.16
C LEU A 24 0.92 3.69 -1.04
N VAL A 25 -0.31 3.18 -0.91
CA VAL A 25 -1.31 3.21 -2.00
C VAL A 25 -1.58 4.64 -2.46
N THR A 26 -1.70 5.59 -1.53
CA THR A 26 -1.86 7.02 -1.86
C THR A 26 -0.63 7.57 -2.58
N VAL A 27 0.57 7.29 -2.08
CA VAL A 27 1.83 7.76 -2.69
C VAL A 27 2.04 7.17 -4.07
N LEU A 28 1.67 5.91 -4.32
CA LEU A 28 1.77 5.28 -5.64
C LEU A 28 0.99 6.04 -6.74
N GLN A 29 -0.08 6.75 -6.39
CA GLN A 29 -0.82 7.58 -7.35
C GLN A 29 -0.01 8.79 -7.84
N SER A 30 1.01 9.21 -7.09
CA SER A 30 1.90 10.29 -7.51
C SER A 30 2.78 9.88 -8.70
N VAL A 31 3.15 8.61 -8.83
CA VAL A 31 3.99 8.12 -9.93
C VAL A 31 3.34 8.43 -11.27
N ALA A 32 2.07 8.08 -11.44
CA ALA A 32 1.34 8.32 -12.68
C ALA A 32 1.10 9.81 -12.97
N SER A 33 1.12 10.67 -11.94
CA SER A 33 0.74 12.09 -12.07
C SER A 33 1.90 13.09 -12.01
N ARG A 34 3.08 12.66 -11.55
CA ARG A 34 4.23 13.53 -11.29
C ARG A 34 5.55 13.02 -11.88
N GLU A 35 5.71 11.71 -12.04
CA GLU A 35 6.97 11.10 -12.50
C GLU A 35 6.96 10.72 -13.99
N VAL A 36 5.79 10.64 -14.62
CA VAL A 36 5.64 10.31 -16.04
C VAL A 36 5.39 11.57 -16.87
N ASN A 37 6.04 11.66 -18.03
CA ASN A 37 5.84 12.77 -18.97
C ASN A 37 4.36 12.85 -19.35
N THR A 38 3.80 14.07 -19.39
CA THR A 38 2.39 14.30 -19.72
C THR A 38 1.97 13.77 -21.10
N LEU A 39 2.92 13.52 -22.00
CA LEU A 39 2.67 12.93 -23.33
C LEU A 39 2.65 11.40 -23.31
N ASP A 40 3.23 10.76 -22.29
CA ASP A 40 3.27 9.32 -22.15
C ASP A 40 2.05 8.83 -21.36
N SER A 41 1.46 7.71 -21.77
CA SER A 41 0.37 7.10 -21.01
C SER A 41 0.91 6.06 -20.03
N VAL A 42 0.41 6.10 -18.80
CA VAL A 42 0.72 5.11 -17.77
C VAL A 42 -0.55 4.81 -16.98
N VAL A 43 -0.75 3.54 -16.63
CA VAL A 43 -1.81 3.12 -15.72
C VAL A 43 -1.17 2.29 -14.62
N LEU A 44 -1.22 2.82 -13.39
CA LEU A 44 -0.85 2.10 -12.18
C LEU A 44 -2.13 1.72 -11.44
N SER A 45 -2.25 0.47 -11.02
CA SER A 45 -3.40 0.00 -10.25
C SER A 45 -2.96 -0.88 -9.11
N VAL A 46 -3.46 -0.62 -7.91
CA VAL A 46 -3.40 -1.56 -6.77
C VAL A 46 -4.69 -2.35 -6.79
N THR A 47 -4.61 -3.66 -7.01
CA THR A 47 -5.76 -4.53 -7.27
C THR A 47 -6.06 -5.47 -6.11
N ARG A 48 -5.09 -5.72 -5.23
CA ARG A 48 -5.29 -6.48 -3.98
C ARG A 48 -4.56 -5.80 -2.84
N ILE A 49 -5.23 -5.72 -1.69
CA ILE A 49 -4.63 -5.42 -0.40
C ILE A 49 -5.12 -6.48 0.59
N GLN A 50 -4.20 -7.16 1.26
CA GLN A 50 -4.55 -8.18 2.24
C GLN A 50 -3.63 -8.09 3.46
N GLY A 51 -4.22 -7.98 4.64
CA GLY A 51 -3.53 -8.11 5.92
C GLY A 51 -4.50 -7.98 7.09
N GLY A 52 -4.10 -8.51 8.25
CA GLY A 52 -4.99 -8.64 9.41
C GLY A 52 -5.82 -9.92 9.39
N ASN A 53 -6.11 -10.42 10.58
CA ASN A 53 -6.95 -11.60 10.81
C ASN A 53 -8.08 -11.34 11.83
N THR A 54 -8.00 -10.25 12.58
CA THR A 54 -8.99 -9.84 13.59
C THR A 54 -9.05 -8.31 13.65
N TRP A 55 -10.12 -7.77 14.22
CA TRP A 55 -10.41 -6.34 14.26
C TRP A 55 -9.63 -5.57 15.35
N ASN A 56 -9.07 -6.27 16.36
CA ASN A 56 -8.48 -5.67 17.56
C ASN A 56 -6.96 -5.85 17.68
N VAL A 57 -6.27 -6.24 16.60
CA VAL A 57 -4.82 -6.44 16.56
C VAL A 57 -4.25 -5.75 15.32
N LEU A 58 -3.18 -4.98 15.51
CA LEU A 58 -2.37 -4.48 14.41
C LEU A 58 -1.64 -5.66 13.75
N PRO A 59 -1.74 -5.87 12.44
CA PRO A 59 -1.08 -6.99 11.79
C PRO A 59 0.43 -6.79 11.65
N GLU A 60 1.16 -7.89 11.67
CA GLU A 60 2.60 -7.93 11.38
C GLU A 60 2.91 -7.78 9.89
N SER A 61 1.95 -8.09 9.01
CA SER A 61 2.16 -8.01 7.57
C SER A 61 0.92 -7.58 6.80
N VAL A 62 1.17 -6.89 5.70
CA VAL A 62 0.20 -6.57 4.65
C VAL A 62 0.85 -6.84 3.30
N GLU A 63 0.13 -7.49 2.42
CA GLU A 63 0.51 -7.72 1.04
C GLU A 63 -0.30 -6.82 0.11
N LEU A 64 0.39 -6.23 -0.87
CA LEU A 64 -0.21 -5.44 -1.93
C LEU A 64 0.13 -6.09 -3.26
N GLU A 65 -0.86 -6.22 -4.13
CA GLU A 65 -0.66 -6.58 -5.53
C GLU A 65 -1.27 -5.53 -6.42
N GLY A 66 -0.72 -5.42 -7.63
CA GLY A 66 -1.12 -4.43 -8.59
C GLY A 66 -0.52 -4.68 -9.95
N THR A 67 -0.82 -3.76 -10.87
CA THR A 67 -0.27 -3.76 -12.21
C THR A 67 0.22 -2.38 -12.58
N LEU A 68 1.23 -2.35 -13.46
CA LEU A 68 1.69 -1.16 -14.13
C LEU A 68 1.62 -1.43 -15.63
N ARG A 69 0.98 -0.53 -16.37
CA ARG A 69 0.88 -0.60 -17.82
C ARG A 69 1.43 0.67 -18.44
N THR A 70 2.25 0.49 -19.46
CA THR A 70 2.72 1.53 -20.38
C THR A 70 2.41 1.06 -21.80
N PRO A 71 2.20 1.96 -22.77
CA PRO A 71 2.10 1.57 -24.16
C PRO A 71 3.37 0.83 -24.58
N GLN A 72 3.23 -0.25 -25.35
CA GLN A 72 4.36 -0.85 -26.03
C GLN A 72 4.84 0.15 -27.11
N GLN A 73 6.13 0.48 -27.10
CA GLN A 73 6.77 1.11 -28.25
C GLN A 73 6.91 0.09 -29.39
#